data_AF-A0A1Z4N860-F1
#
_entry.id   AF-A0A1Z4N860-F1
#
_cell.length_a   1.000
_cell.length_b   1.000
_cell.length_c   1.000
_cell.angle_alpha   90.00
_cell.angle_beta   90.00
_cell.angle_gamma   90.00
#
_symmetry.space_group_name_H-M   'P 1'
#
loop_
_entity.id
_entity.type
_entity.pdbx_description
1 polymer ?
#
loop_
_entity_poly.entity_id
_entity_poly.type
_entity_poly.pdbx_seq_one_letter_code
_entity_poly.pdbx_strand_id
1 'polypeptide(L)'
;MNINIDIPDEVRVYLEAQVMTGAYNSIGEYFLDLVQQDQKRKAQAKLADLLLEGIDSQGQEVTPEYWQNLRSTVLGENGIDNPNDA
;
A
#
# COMPACT_ATOMS: atom_id res chain seq x y z
N MET A 1 18.36 -3.69 -17.20
CA MET A 1 18.12 -5.01 -16.57
C MET A 1 17.33 -5.84 -17.55
N ASN A 2 17.67 -7.11 -17.77
CA ASN A 2 16.96 -7.99 -18.70
C ASN A 2 16.33 -9.14 -17.90
N ILE A 3 15.03 -9.39 -18.11
CA ILE A 3 14.30 -10.50 -17.47
C ILE A 3 13.96 -11.50 -18.59
N ASN A 4 14.33 -12.77 -18.41
CA ASN A 4 13.95 -13.86 -19.32
C ASN A 4 12.86 -14.69 -18.65
N ILE A 5 11.74 -14.89 -19.33
CA ILE A 5 10.58 -15.62 -18.82
C ILE A 5 10.13 -16.57 -19.92
N ASP A 6 9.99 -17.85 -19.58
CA ASP A 6 9.37 -18.82 -20.47
C ASP A 6 7.84 -18.68 -20.38
N ILE A 7 7.23 -18.33 -21.51
CA ILE A 7 5.79 -18.09 -21.62
C ILE A 7 5.16 -19.11 -22.57
N PRO A 8 4.09 -19.82 -22.17
CA PRO A 8 3.34 -20.71 -23.05
C PRO A 8 2.80 -19.98 -24.28
N ASP A 9 2.64 -20.69 -25.39
CA ASP A 9 2.19 -20.09 -26.66
C ASP A 9 0.81 -19.41 -26.55
N GLU A 10 -0.11 -19.99 -25.78
CA GLU A 10 -1.43 -19.40 -25.54
C GLU A 10 -1.34 -18.01 -24.89
N VAL A 11 -0.43 -17.88 -23.91
CA VAL A 11 -0.18 -16.59 -23.24
C VAL A 11 0.50 -15.62 -24.20
N ARG A 12 1.44 -16.09 -25.04
CA ARG A 12 2.08 -15.25 -26.06
C ARG A 12 1.05 -14.65 -27.03
N VAL A 13 0.14 -15.46 -27.56
CA VAL A 13 -0.91 -15.00 -28.49
C VAL A 13 -1.77 -13.91 -27.84
N TYR A 14 -2.13 -14.08 -26.57
CA TYR A 14 -2.86 -13.06 -25.83
C TYR A 14 -2.06 -11.75 -25.70
N LEU A 15 -0.79 -11.84 -25.32
CA LEU A 15 0.10 -10.67 -25.18
C LEU A 15 0.28 -9.92 -26.51
N GLU A 16 0.47 -10.65 -27.61
CA GLU A 16 0.56 -10.08 -28.95
C GLU A 16 -0.73 -9.36 -29.35
N ALA A 17 -1.89 -9.95 -29.07
CA ALA A 17 -3.18 -9.29 -29.33
C ALA A 17 -3.34 -7.98 -28.56
N GLN A 18 -2.85 -7.89 -27.32
CA GLN A 18 -2.86 -6.65 -26.53
C GLN A 18 -2.01 -5.55 -27.17
N VAL A 19 -0.83 -5.90 -27.69
CA VAL A 19 0.03 -4.96 -28.43
C VAL A 19 -0.64 -4.51 -29.74
N MET A 20 -1.31 -5.43 -30.46
CA MET A 20 -2.03 -5.13 -31.70
C MET A 20 -3.23 -4.17 -31.51
N THR A 21 -3.73 -3.98 -30.28
CA THR A 21 -4.74 -2.94 -30.00
C THR A 21 -4.21 -1.52 -30.18
N GLY A 22 -2.87 -1.35 -30.24
CA GLY A 22 -2.21 -0.06 -30.34
C GLY A 22 -2.01 0.67 -29.01
N ALA A 23 -2.47 0.09 -27.90
CA ALA A 23 -2.27 0.66 -26.56
C ALA A 23 -0.83 0.50 -26.03
N TYR A 24 -0.07 -0.46 -26.57
CA TYR A 24 1.29 -0.78 -26.13
C TYR A 24 2.21 -0.99 -27.34
N ASN A 25 3.48 -0.60 -27.22
CA ASN A 25 4.49 -0.71 -28.27
C ASN A 25 5.28 -2.02 -28.20
N SER A 26 5.18 -2.76 -27.09
CA SER A 26 5.83 -4.06 -26.91
C SER A 26 5.16 -4.90 -25.82
N ILE A 27 5.43 -6.20 -25.84
CA ILE A 27 5.02 -7.12 -24.77
C ILE A 27 5.61 -6.71 -23.43
N GLY A 28 6.86 -6.21 -23.42
CA GLY A 28 7.53 -5.75 -22.20
C GLY A 28 6.84 -4.54 -21.57
N GLU A 29 6.34 -3.62 -22.40
CA GLU A 29 5.56 -2.47 -21.92
C GLU A 29 4.23 -2.91 -21.29
N TYR A 30 3.51 -3.81 -21.95
CA TYR A 30 2.29 -4.38 -21.40
C TYR A 30 2.55 -5.14 -20.08
N PHE A 31 3.64 -5.90 -20.00
CA PHE A 31 4.02 -6.61 -18.78
C PHE A 31 4.32 -5.65 -17.62
N LEU A 32 5.03 -4.55 -17.87
CA LEU A 32 5.30 -3.54 -16.85
C LEU A 32 4.01 -2.88 -16.35
N ASP A 33 3.07 -2.59 -17.25
CA ASP A 33 1.76 -2.05 -16.88
C ASP A 33 0.97 -3.05 -16.00
N LEU A 34 0.96 -4.34 -16.36
CA LEU A 34 0.35 -5.38 -15.52
C LEU A 34 0.96 -5.43 -14.10
N VAL A 35 2.28 -5.27 -13.97
CA VAL A 35 2.94 -5.21 -12.66
C VAL A 35 2.49 -3.97 -11.87
N GLN A 36 2.39 -2.80 -12.51
CA GLN A 36 1.89 -1.59 -11.86
C GLN A 36 0.44 -1.73 -11.40
N GLN A 37 -0.40 -2.35 -12.23
CA GLN A 37 -1.79 -2.64 -11.89
C GLN A 37 -1.90 -3.61 -10.72
N ASP A 38 -1.07 -4.66 -10.68
CA ASP A 38 -1.02 -5.59 -9.54
C ASP A 38 -0.58 -4.89 -8.25
N GLN A 39 0.44 -4.02 -8.31
CA GLN A 39 0.87 -3.21 -7.17
C GLN A 39 -0.27 -2.32 -6.66
N LYS A 40 -0.98 -1.63 -7.57
CA LYS A 40 -2.12 -0.78 -7.22
C LYS A 40 -3.24 -1.60 -6.57
N ARG A 41 -3.58 -2.76 -7.12
CA ARG A 41 -4.60 -3.66 -6.57
C ARG A 41 -4.23 -4.13 -5.16
N LYS A 42 -2.97 -4.52 -4.94
CA LYS A 42 -2.48 -4.94 -3.62
C LYS A 42 -2.51 -3.78 -2.61
N ALA A 43 -2.13 -2.57 -3.03
CA ALA A 43 -2.21 -1.38 -2.18
C ALA A 43 -3.65 -1.04 -1.81
N GLN A 44 -4.59 -1.17 -2.75
CA GLN A 44 -6.03 -0.97 -2.50
C GLN A 44 -6.59 -2.02 -1.54
N ALA A 45 -6.24 -3.30 -1.71
CA ALA A 45 -6.65 -4.37 -0.81
C ALA A 45 -6.15 -4.11 0.62
N LYS A 46 -4.86 -3.76 0.76
CA LYS A 46 -4.29 -3.40 2.07
C LYS A 46 -5.01 -2.20 2.71
N LEU A 47 -5.34 -1.18 1.93
CA LEU A 47 -6.09 -0.04 2.44
C LEU A 47 -7.49 -0.45 2.91
N ALA A 48 -8.20 -1.30 2.15
CA ALA A 48 -9.51 -1.80 2.53
C ALA A 48 -9.44 -2.59 3.85
N ASP A 49 -8.42 -3.43 4.03
CA ASP A 49 -8.20 -4.20 5.27
C ASP A 49 -7.99 -3.26 6.46
N LEU A 50 -7.15 -2.22 6.32
CA LEU A 50 -6.91 -1.23 7.39
C LEU A 50 -8.16 -0.42 7.74
N LEU A 51 -8.99 -0.08 6.74
CA LEU A 51 -10.25 0.62 6.98
C LEU A 51 -11.23 -0.28 7.74
N LEU A 52 -11.29 -1.56 7.39
CA LEU A 52 -12.13 -2.53 8.09
C LEU A 52 -11.66 -2.72 9.53
N GLU A 53 -10.35 -2.86 9.76
CA GLU A 53 -9.75 -2.86 11.10
C GLU A 53 -10.14 -1.62 11.91
N GLY A 54 -10.08 -0.43 11.29
CA GLY A 54 -10.49 0.82 11.93
C GLY A 54 -11.97 0.88 12.26
N ILE A 55 -12.85 0.36 11.39
CA ILE A 55 -14.30 0.31 11.61
C ILE A 55 -14.66 -0.67 12.74
N ASP A 56 -14.01 -1.83 12.76
CA ASP A 56 -14.24 -2.88 13.76
C ASP A 56 -13.58 -2.54 15.12
N SER A 57 -12.70 -1.54 15.15
CA SER A 57 -12.08 -1.03 16.37
C SER A 57 -13.05 -0.23 17.24
N GLN A 58 -12.72 -0.12 18.53
CA GLN A 58 -13.47 0.76 19.44
C GLN A 58 -13.17 2.21 19.10
N GLY A 59 -14.20 2.98 18.76
CA GLY A 59 -14.09 4.42 18.57
C GLY A 59 -13.77 5.14 19.89
N GLN A 60 -12.99 6.21 19.80
CA GLN A 60 -12.73 7.12 20.91
C GLN A 60 -13.14 8.54 20.52
N GLU A 61 -13.78 9.27 21.44
CA GLU A 61 -14.12 10.66 21.22
C GLU A 61 -12.86 11.51 21.09
N VAL A 62 -12.80 12.30 20.02
CA VAL A 62 -11.66 13.15 19.71
C VAL A 62 -11.87 14.52 20.35
N THR A 63 -11.39 14.69 21.59
CA THR A 63 -11.43 15.97 22.33
C THR A 63 -10.13 16.78 22.17
N PRO A 64 -10.12 18.08 22.53
CA PRO A 64 -8.89 18.87 22.57
C PRO A 64 -7.80 18.27 23.47
N GLU A 65 -8.18 17.73 24.63
CA GLU A 65 -7.27 17.08 25.59
C GLU A 65 -6.69 15.77 25.02
N TYR A 66 -7.53 14.98 24.33
CA TYR A 66 -7.06 13.80 23.60
C TYR A 66 -5.96 14.16 22.60
N TRP A 67 -6.16 15.21 21.80
CA TRP A 67 -5.16 15.68 20.84
C TRP A 67 -3.88 16.18 21.51
N GLN A 68 -3.99 16.86 22.64
CA GLN A 68 -2.84 17.36 23.39
C GLN A 68 -2.00 16.20 23.92
N ASN A 69 -2.64 15.21 24.58
CA ASN A 69 -1.98 14.02 25.09
C ASN A 69 -1.33 13.18 23.97
N LEU A 70 -2.00 13.03 22.82
CA LEU A 70 -1.47 12.31 21.67
C LEU A 70 -0.17 12.96 21.15
N ARG A 71 -0.17 14.29 21.00
CA ARG A 71 1.03 15.03 20.56
C ARG A 71 2.19 14.90 21.55
N SER A 72 1.94 15.08 22.85
CA SER A 72 2.98 14.93 23.87
C SER A 72 3.54 13.51 23.91
N THR A 73 2.73 12.49 23.62
CA THR A 73 3.17 11.09 23.53
C THR A 73 4.05 10.85 22.30
N VAL A 74 3.67 11.36 21.12
CA VAL A 74 4.44 11.19 19.88
C VAL A 74 5.76 11.97 19.91
N LEU A 75 5.77 13.15 20.54
CA LEU A 75 6.96 13.99 20.69
C LEU A 75 7.89 13.54 21.83
N GLY A 76 7.50 12.52 22.60
CA GLY A 76 8.31 11.97 23.69
C GLY A 76 8.40 12.88 24.92
N GLU A 77 7.53 13.88 25.06
CA GLU A 77 7.53 14.85 26.17
C GLU A 77 7.03 14.25 27.50
N ASN A 78 6.51 13.02 27.49
CA ASN A 78 6.17 12.25 28.69
C ASN A 78 7.36 11.40 29.23
N GLY A 79 8.58 11.68 28.79
CA GLY A 79 9.80 11.08 29.32
C GLY A 79 10.27 11.75 30.62
N ILE A 80 9.96 11.09 31.75
CA ILE A 80 10.63 11.19 33.06
C ILE A 80 10.30 12.45 33.90
N ASP A 81 9.27 12.34 34.73
CA ASP A 81 9.33 12.87 36.10
C ASP A 81 9.06 11.70 37.04
N ASN A 82 10.15 11.05 37.48
CA ASN A 82 10.08 10.02 38.52
C ASN A 82 10.48 10.68 39.85
N PRO A 83 9.53 10.94 40.77
CA PRO A 83 9.79 11.69 42.00
C PRO A 83 10.49 10.87 43.10
N ASN A 84 11.29 9.86 42.76
CA ASN A 84 11.89 8.94 43.73
C ASN A 84 13.44 8.97 43.81
N ASP A 85 14.08 9.98 43.21
CA ASP A 85 15.51 10.25 43.39
C ASP A 85 15.71 11.40 44.40
N ALA A 86 15.45 11.14 45.68
CA ALA A 86 15.79 12.02 46.82
C ALA A 86 16.35 11.19 47.99
#